data_AF-A0A9P4WM84-F1
#
_entry.id   AF-A0A9P4WM84-F1
#
_cell.length_a   1.000
_cell.length_b   1.000
_cell.length_c   1.000
_cell.angle_alpha   90.00
_cell.angle_beta   90.00
_cell.angle_gamma   90.00
#
_symmetry.space_group_name_H-M   'P 1'
#
loop_
_entity.id
_entity.type
_entity.pdbx_description
1 polymer ?
#
loop_
_entity_poly.entity_id
_entity_poly.type
_entity_poly.pdbx_seq_one_letter_code
_entity_poly.pdbx_strand_id
1 'polypeptide(L)'
;MSFLRTACFTAPTIARFTIPVSQRAFSTTLKMSVTIDSNLLSQITAAEKTLTNKEGPITDGPTARAQKHVGQQLTAQIISEITDAENAITGSTQPTKGGPTAFAQSVLASEGGAGITSSNNNASNTSAQHTGKLDSSTLHNITEAEKDITGQKRPVQGGPTAKAQQHANEPITSEALHDITKGEKKITGGERIKGGPTSQAQSELGKSRS
;
A
#
# COMPACT_ATOMS: atom_id res chain seq x y z
N MET A 1 -50.69 -7.40 -68.86
CA MET A 1 -49.80 -6.23 -69.00
C MET A 1 -49.84 -5.46 -67.69
N SER A 2 -48.98 -5.82 -66.74
CA SER A 2 -48.92 -5.19 -65.41
C SER A 2 -47.51 -4.68 -65.19
N PHE A 3 -47.33 -3.37 -65.29
CA PHE A 3 -46.05 -2.70 -65.06
C PHE A 3 -45.99 -2.23 -63.59
N LEU A 4 -45.05 -2.80 -62.82
CA LEU A 4 -44.74 -2.38 -61.46
C LEU A 4 -43.91 -1.09 -61.48
N ARG A 5 -44.30 -0.15 -60.63
CA ARG A 5 -43.58 1.09 -60.31
C ARG A 5 -42.36 0.77 -59.46
N THR A 6 -41.23 1.43 -59.74
CA THR A 6 -40.06 1.45 -58.86
C THR A 6 -39.69 2.90 -58.56
N ALA A 7 -39.62 3.22 -57.27
CA ALA A 7 -39.39 4.55 -56.72
C ALA A 7 -37.89 4.91 -56.74
N CYS A 8 -37.60 6.19 -57.00
CA CYS A 8 -36.27 6.79 -56.87
C CYS A 8 -35.91 6.98 -55.40
N PHE A 9 -34.69 6.54 -55.01
CA PHE A 9 -34.06 6.89 -53.75
C PHE A 9 -32.93 7.90 -53.99
N THR A 10 -32.98 9.02 -53.29
CA THR A 10 -31.93 10.02 -53.14
C THR A 10 -30.96 9.57 -52.04
N ALA A 11 -29.66 9.70 -52.27
CA ALA A 11 -28.62 9.48 -51.26
C ALA A 11 -27.81 10.77 -51.03
N PRO A 12 -27.60 11.21 -49.78
CA PRO A 12 -26.74 12.34 -49.47
C PRO A 12 -25.26 11.93 -49.36
N THR A 13 -24.40 12.73 -49.95
CA THR A 13 -22.93 12.65 -49.86
C THR A 13 -22.45 13.06 -48.47
N ILE A 14 -21.81 12.15 -47.73
CA ILE A 14 -21.13 12.45 -46.47
C ILE A 14 -19.64 12.66 -46.76
N ALA A 15 -19.16 13.89 -46.56
CA ALA A 15 -17.75 14.23 -46.61
C ALA A 15 -17.01 13.61 -45.42
N ARG A 16 -15.98 12.80 -45.69
CA ARG A 16 -15.08 12.24 -44.68
C ARG A 16 -13.99 13.26 -44.34
N PHE A 17 -14.04 13.81 -43.13
CA PHE A 17 -12.90 14.50 -42.52
C PHE A 17 -11.89 13.46 -42.02
N THR A 18 -10.74 13.35 -42.68
CA THR A 18 -9.57 12.64 -42.17
C THR A 18 -8.83 13.54 -41.18
N ILE A 19 -8.88 13.18 -39.90
CA ILE A 19 -8.05 13.80 -38.86
C ILE A 19 -6.71 13.04 -38.84
N PRO A 20 -5.54 13.70 -38.96
CA PRO A 20 -4.28 13.03 -38.73
C PRO A 20 -4.14 12.70 -37.24
N VAL A 21 -4.17 11.40 -36.91
CA VAL A 21 -3.80 10.89 -35.58
C VAL A 21 -2.30 11.13 -35.40
N SER A 22 -1.97 12.23 -34.73
CA SER A 22 -0.62 12.47 -34.21
C SER A 22 -0.37 11.45 -33.10
N GLN A 23 0.27 10.33 -33.44
CA GLN A 23 0.81 9.40 -32.47
C GLN A 23 1.93 10.12 -31.73
N ARG A 24 1.61 10.72 -30.57
CA ARG A 24 2.63 11.13 -29.60
C ARG A 24 3.39 9.87 -29.18
N ALA A 25 4.63 9.77 -29.61
CA ALA A 25 5.59 8.84 -29.02
C ALA A 25 5.76 9.23 -27.54
N PHE A 26 5.17 8.45 -26.64
CA PHE A 26 5.48 8.51 -25.22
C PHE A 26 6.84 7.85 -25.01
N SER A 27 7.91 8.61 -25.21
CA SER A 27 9.25 8.23 -24.79
C SER A 27 9.44 8.65 -23.34
N THR A 28 8.94 7.85 -22.40
CA THR A 28 9.27 7.97 -20.97
C THR A 28 10.25 6.86 -20.60
N THR A 29 11.46 6.90 -21.17
CA THR A 29 12.60 6.20 -20.55
C THR A 29 13.25 7.19 -19.60
N LEU A 30 12.66 7.38 -18.42
CA LEU A 30 13.44 7.86 -17.29
C LEU A 30 14.50 6.80 -17.05
N LYS A 31 15.77 7.19 -17.16
CA LYS A 31 16.89 6.32 -16.77
C LYS A 31 16.77 6.08 -15.26
N MET A 32 16.12 4.97 -14.91
CA MET A 32 16.04 4.44 -13.57
C MET A 32 17.42 3.87 -13.24
N SER A 33 18.23 4.58 -12.46
CA SER A 33 19.50 4.05 -11.98
C SER A 33 19.57 4.18 -10.46
N VAL A 34 18.80 3.34 -9.77
CA VAL A 34 18.98 3.06 -8.34
C VAL A 34 20.21 2.18 -8.23
N THR A 35 21.20 2.52 -7.41
CA THR A 35 22.33 1.62 -7.12
C THR A 35 22.03 0.75 -5.90
N ILE A 36 22.54 -0.48 -5.92
CA ILE A 36 22.42 -1.38 -4.77
C ILE A 36 23.46 -0.98 -3.74
N ASP A 37 23.01 -0.11 -2.83
CA ASP A 37 23.82 0.45 -1.77
C ASP A 37 23.61 -0.31 -0.45
N SER A 38 24.50 -0.08 0.52
CA SER A 38 24.44 -0.66 1.86
C SER A 38 23.12 -0.38 2.59
N ASN A 39 22.48 0.77 2.33
CA ASN A 39 21.18 1.11 2.89
C ASN A 39 20.07 0.22 2.32
N LEU A 40 20.06 -0.01 1.00
CA LEU A 40 19.11 -0.92 0.35
C LEU A 40 19.27 -2.34 0.89
N LEU A 41 20.51 -2.83 1.00
CA LEU A 41 20.80 -4.14 1.59
C LEU A 41 20.29 -4.27 3.03
N SER A 42 20.54 -3.26 3.87
CA SER A 42 20.10 -3.26 5.27
C SER A 42 18.58 -3.40 5.37
N GLN A 43 17.85 -2.69 4.49
CA GLN A 43 16.39 -2.72 4.47
C GLN A 43 15.82 -4.03 3.91
N ILE A 44 16.44 -4.58 2.87
CA ILE A 44 16.11 -5.93 2.35
C ILE A 44 16.35 -6.97 3.47
N THR A 45 17.44 -6.84 4.24
CA THR A 45 17.73 -7.73 5.37
C THR A 45 16.70 -7.61 6.48
N ALA A 46 16.30 -6.38 6.81
CA ALA A 46 15.26 -6.13 7.80
C ALA A 46 13.91 -6.74 7.35
N ALA A 47 13.55 -6.60 6.08
CA ALA A 47 12.34 -7.18 5.51
C ALA A 47 12.40 -8.72 5.45
N GLU A 48 13.58 -9.30 5.18
CA GLU A 48 13.76 -10.75 5.24
C GLU A 48 13.63 -11.29 6.67
N LYS A 49 14.17 -10.56 7.66
CA LYS A 49 14.05 -10.91 9.08
C LYS A 49 12.59 -10.94 9.53
N THR A 50 11.77 -9.97 9.12
CA THR A 50 10.36 -9.92 9.50
C THR A 50 9.53 -11.05 8.88
N LEU A 51 9.92 -11.54 7.69
CA LEU A 51 9.22 -12.65 7.03
C LEU A 51 9.59 -14.02 7.60
N THR A 52 10.86 -14.22 7.97
CA THR A 52 11.40 -15.55 8.25
C THR A 52 11.62 -15.82 9.72
N ASN A 53 11.53 -14.78 10.56
CA ASN A 53 11.86 -14.78 11.99
C ASN A 53 13.28 -15.29 12.30
N LYS A 54 14.16 -15.34 11.29
CA LYS A 54 15.58 -15.71 11.46
C LYS A 54 16.42 -14.44 11.54
N GLU A 55 17.30 -14.38 12.53
CA GLU A 55 18.26 -13.27 12.63
C GLU A 55 19.41 -13.50 11.64
N GLY A 56 19.39 -12.73 10.55
CA GLY A 56 20.51 -12.62 9.61
C GLY A 56 20.15 -13.00 8.18
N PRO A 57 21.06 -12.73 7.22
CA PRO A 57 20.89 -13.14 5.83
C PRO A 57 20.79 -14.66 5.76
N ILE A 58 19.70 -15.17 5.19
CA ILE A 58 19.55 -16.60 4.96
C ILE A 58 20.43 -16.99 3.77
N THR A 59 21.08 -18.15 3.87
CA THR A 59 21.81 -18.74 2.75
C THR A 59 20.85 -18.93 1.56
N ASP A 60 21.18 -18.31 0.42
CA ASP A 60 20.33 -18.22 -0.78
C ASP A 60 19.03 -17.40 -0.65
N GLY A 61 18.91 -16.57 0.40
CA GLY A 61 17.79 -15.66 0.58
C GLY A 61 17.83 -14.38 -0.27
N PRO A 62 16.73 -13.60 -0.24
CA PRO A 62 16.60 -12.35 -1.02
C PRO A 62 17.71 -11.35 -0.71
N THR A 63 18.16 -11.26 0.54
CA THR A 63 19.34 -10.48 0.94
C THR A 63 20.57 -11.01 0.21
N ALA A 64 20.86 -12.31 0.30
CA ALA A 64 22.03 -12.91 -0.32
C ALA A 64 22.07 -12.68 -1.84
N ARG A 65 20.91 -12.70 -2.52
CA ARG A 65 20.80 -12.32 -3.94
C ARG A 65 21.12 -10.85 -4.16
N ALA A 66 20.54 -9.95 -3.36
CA ALA A 66 20.86 -8.53 -3.44
C ALA A 66 22.36 -8.25 -3.18
N GLN A 67 23.02 -8.99 -2.28
CA GLN A 67 24.45 -8.81 -1.99
C GLN A 67 25.34 -9.12 -3.19
N LYS A 68 24.94 -10.05 -4.07
CA LYS A 68 25.70 -10.40 -5.28
C LYS A 68 25.77 -9.26 -6.30
N HIS A 69 24.87 -8.29 -6.19
CA HIS A 69 24.76 -7.15 -7.09
C HIS A 69 25.11 -5.81 -6.42
N VAL A 70 25.80 -5.82 -5.27
CA VAL A 70 26.25 -4.60 -4.59
C VAL A 70 27.10 -3.74 -5.53
N GLY A 71 26.78 -2.45 -5.61
CA GLY A 71 27.44 -1.50 -6.51
C GLY A 71 26.97 -1.58 -7.98
N GLN A 72 26.04 -2.48 -8.30
CA GLN A 72 25.36 -2.52 -9.60
C GLN A 72 24.05 -1.72 -9.54
N GLN A 73 23.51 -1.37 -10.71
CA GLN A 73 22.20 -0.74 -10.79
C GLN A 73 21.11 -1.77 -10.53
N LEU A 74 20.13 -1.43 -9.69
CA LEU A 74 18.91 -2.19 -9.45
C LEU A 74 18.09 -2.22 -10.75
N THR A 75 18.06 -3.39 -11.36
CA THR A 75 17.30 -3.67 -12.58
C THR A 75 16.12 -4.59 -12.28
N ALA A 76 15.18 -4.67 -13.21
CA ALA A 76 14.08 -5.63 -13.14
C ALA A 76 14.58 -7.08 -13.01
N GLN A 77 15.74 -7.40 -13.59
CA GLN A 77 16.37 -8.70 -13.46
C GLN A 77 16.75 -8.99 -12.00
N ILE A 78 17.41 -8.04 -11.33
CA ILE A 78 17.82 -8.22 -9.92
C ILE A 78 16.58 -8.33 -9.01
N ILE A 79 15.53 -7.55 -9.30
CA ILE A 79 14.25 -7.68 -8.59
C ILE A 79 13.65 -9.07 -8.77
N SER A 80 13.70 -9.64 -9.99
CA SER A 80 13.24 -11.01 -10.24
C SER A 80 14.04 -12.02 -9.41
N GLU A 81 15.36 -11.90 -9.37
CA GLU A 81 16.21 -12.81 -8.58
C GLU A 81 15.93 -12.72 -7.06
N ILE A 82 15.67 -11.50 -6.55
CA ILE A 82 15.23 -11.28 -5.18
C ILE A 82 13.85 -11.92 -4.94
N THR A 83 12.94 -11.79 -5.91
CA THR A 83 11.59 -12.38 -5.86
C THR A 83 11.65 -13.89 -5.82
N ASP A 84 12.48 -14.51 -6.66
CA ASP A 84 12.62 -15.96 -6.72
C ASP A 84 13.16 -16.52 -5.40
N ALA A 85 14.13 -15.83 -4.79
CA ALA A 85 14.65 -16.21 -3.48
C ALA A 85 13.62 -16.00 -2.34
N GLU A 86 12.83 -14.94 -2.39
CA GLU A 86 11.73 -14.72 -1.44
C GLU A 86 10.66 -15.81 -1.57
N ASN A 87 10.30 -16.17 -2.80
CA ASN A 87 9.34 -17.24 -3.10
C ASN A 87 9.84 -18.61 -2.62
N ALA A 88 11.13 -18.90 -2.81
CA ALA A 88 11.76 -20.13 -2.35
C ALA A 88 11.70 -20.28 -0.82
N ILE A 89 11.77 -19.16 -0.08
CA ILE A 89 11.74 -19.18 1.39
C ILE A 89 10.32 -19.16 1.95
N THR A 90 9.44 -18.36 1.35
CA THR A 90 8.05 -18.19 1.83
C THR A 90 7.11 -19.28 1.31
N GLY A 91 7.50 -20.03 0.27
CA GLY A 91 6.65 -20.99 -0.42
C GLY A 91 5.50 -20.35 -1.21
N SER A 92 5.50 -19.01 -1.33
CA SER A 92 4.53 -18.24 -2.11
C SER A 92 5.04 -18.04 -3.53
N THR A 93 4.13 -17.96 -4.51
CA THR A 93 4.46 -17.57 -5.90
C THR A 93 4.33 -16.06 -6.13
N GLN A 94 3.91 -15.32 -5.11
CA GLN A 94 3.74 -13.87 -5.18
C GLN A 94 4.62 -13.17 -4.14
N PRO A 95 5.14 -11.97 -4.49
CA PRO A 95 5.83 -11.10 -3.55
C PRO A 95 4.97 -10.88 -2.31
N THR A 96 5.55 -11.11 -1.14
CA THR A 96 4.87 -10.91 0.13
C THR A 96 4.77 -9.41 0.41
N LYS A 97 3.59 -8.95 0.84
CA LYS A 97 3.38 -7.55 1.20
C LYS A 97 4.34 -7.15 2.34
N GLY A 98 5.21 -6.18 2.08
CA GLY A 98 6.24 -5.73 3.03
C GLY A 98 7.51 -6.59 3.03
N GLY A 99 7.63 -7.54 2.09
CA GLY A 99 8.82 -8.36 1.89
C GLY A 99 9.95 -7.63 1.17
N PRO A 100 11.14 -8.24 1.13
CA PRO A 100 12.32 -7.69 0.48
C PRO A 100 12.09 -7.34 -1.00
N THR A 101 11.27 -8.12 -1.71
CA THR A 101 10.87 -7.84 -3.10
C THR A 101 10.00 -6.60 -3.23
N ALA A 102 8.97 -6.49 -2.38
CA ALA A 102 8.09 -5.33 -2.37
C ALA A 102 8.87 -4.05 -2.06
N PHE A 103 9.88 -4.14 -1.19
CA PHE A 103 10.78 -3.04 -0.90
C PHE A 103 11.65 -2.68 -2.11
N ALA A 104 12.31 -3.64 -2.75
CA ALA A 104 13.13 -3.39 -3.95
C ALA A 104 12.30 -2.77 -5.10
N GLN A 105 11.07 -3.25 -5.30
CA GLN A 105 10.12 -2.67 -6.26
C GLN A 105 9.70 -1.25 -5.87
N SER A 106 9.49 -0.98 -4.58
CA SER A 106 9.14 0.36 -4.10
C SER A 106 10.25 1.37 -4.34
N VAL A 107 11.52 0.99 -4.09
CA VAL A 107 12.66 1.88 -4.36
C VAL A 107 12.79 2.15 -5.85
N LEU A 108 12.59 1.11 -6.68
CA LEU A 108 12.54 1.32 -8.13
C LEU A 108 11.37 2.22 -8.53
N ALA A 109 10.17 2.06 -7.96
CA ALA A 109 9.00 2.86 -8.34
C ALA A 109 9.08 4.32 -7.86
N SER A 110 9.65 4.57 -6.69
CA SER A 110 9.69 5.89 -6.04
C SER A 110 10.58 6.92 -6.74
N GLU A 111 11.58 6.51 -7.53
CA GLU A 111 12.47 7.45 -8.23
C GLU A 111 12.00 7.83 -9.64
N GLY A 112 10.99 7.15 -10.19
CA GLY A 112 10.52 7.31 -11.57
C GLY A 112 9.39 8.33 -11.77
N GLY A 113 8.94 9.02 -10.73
CA GLY A 113 7.89 10.02 -10.85
C GLY A 113 6.97 10.03 -9.64
N ALA A 114 6.81 11.23 -9.07
CA ALA A 114 6.12 11.52 -7.81
C ALA A 114 6.84 10.93 -6.59
N GLY A 115 7.42 11.84 -5.78
CA GLY A 115 8.06 11.51 -4.53
C GLY A 115 7.17 10.65 -3.66
N ILE A 116 7.56 9.38 -3.54
CA ILE A 116 7.12 8.51 -2.46
C ILE A 116 8.38 8.27 -1.64
N THR A 117 8.47 9.09 -0.60
CA THR A 117 9.30 8.94 0.57
C THR A 117 9.49 7.46 0.86
N SER A 118 10.73 7.00 0.79
CA SER A 118 11.15 5.71 1.33
C SER A 118 10.49 5.51 2.69
N SER A 119 9.53 4.58 2.77
CA SER A 119 9.17 3.96 4.04
C SER A 119 10.34 3.09 4.46
N ASN A 120 11.43 3.76 4.83
CA ASN A 120 12.45 3.22 5.69
C ASN A 120 11.71 2.72 6.94
N ASN A 121 11.66 1.41 7.12
CA ASN A 121 11.50 0.80 8.43
C ASN A 121 12.77 1.10 9.24
N ASN A 122 12.99 2.38 9.54
CA ASN A 122 13.89 2.82 10.56
C ASN A 122 13.01 3.05 11.79
N ALA A 123 13.15 2.16 12.77
CA ALA A 123 12.78 2.44 14.15
C ALA A 123 13.64 3.62 14.63
N SER A 124 13.27 4.81 14.19
CA SER A 124 13.88 6.07 14.56
C SER A 124 12.76 7.08 14.53
N ASN A 125 12.02 7.16 15.64
CA ASN A 125 11.23 8.31 16.04
C ASN A 125 10.83 9.21 14.86
N THR A 126 10.04 8.69 13.91
CA THR A 126 9.13 9.58 13.23
C THR A 126 8.29 10.06 14.39
N SER A 127 8.43 11.33 14.78
CA SER A 127 7.35 12.01 15.47
C SER A 127 6.13 11.67 14.65
N ALA A 128 5.36 10.68 15.09
CA ALA A 128 4.15 10.27 14.40
C ALA A 128 3.41 11.58 14.30
N GLN A 129 3.28 12.08 13.07
CA GLN A 129 2.87 13.47 12.89
C GLN A 129 1.40 13.44 13.23
N HIS A 130 1.11 13.70 14.52
CA HIS A 130 -0.19 13.48 15.11
C HIS A 130 -1.08 14.57 14.55
N THR A 131 -1.80 14.23 13.48
CA THR A 131 -2.55 15.21 12.69
C THR A 131 -3.86 15.59 13.36
N GLY A 132 -4.24 14.88 14.42
CA GLY A 132 -5.54 14.98 15.07
C GLY A 132 -6.66 14.49 14.17
N LYS A 133 -6.34 13.70 13.14
CA LYS A 133 -7.29 13.14 12.17
C LYS A 133 -7.28 11.63 12.22
N LEU A 134 -8.38 11.01 11.77
CA LEU A 134 -8.47 9.58 11.52
C LEU A 134 -7.78 9.23 10.19
N ASP A 135 -6.47 9.42 10.16
CA ASP A 135 -5.61 9.07 9.05
C ASP A 135 -5.31 7.55 9.02
N SER A 136 -4.60 7.11 7.99
CA SER A 136 -4.25 5.69 7.80
C SER A 136 -3.46 5.09 8.98
N SER A 137 -2.60 5.89 9.62
CA SER A 137 -1.83 5.50 10.80
C SER A 137 -2.75 5.26 12.00
N THR A 138 -3.66 6.20 12.26
CA THR A 138 -4.62 6.11 13.36
C THR A 138 -5.58 4.95 13.16
N LEU A 139 -6.11 4.79 11.94
CA LEU A 139 -6.97 3.67 11.58
C LEU A 139 -6.25 2.33 11.74
N HIS A 140 -4.96 2.26 11.42
CA HIS A 140 -4.16 1.06 11.65
C HIS A 140 -4.05 0.73 13.15
N ASN A 141 -3.73 1.71 13.99
CA ASN A 141 -3.64 1.50 15.45
C ASN A 141 -4.97 1.05 16.07
N ILE A 142 -6.09 1.64 15.61
CA ILE A 142 -7.45 1.22 16.01
C ILE A 142 -7.71 -0.22 15.58
N THR A 143 -7.29 -0.59 14.37
CA THR A 143 -7.46 -1.95 13.83
C THR A 143 -6.66 -2.98 14.61
N GLU A 144 -5.41 -2.69 14.95
CA GLU A 144 -4.60 -3.60 15.77
C GLU A 144 -5.20 -3.77 17.16
N ALA A 145 -5.66 -2.68 17.80
CA ALA A 145 -6.34 -2.78 19.09
C ALA A 145 -7.66 -3.58 19.01
N GLU A 146 -8.39 -3.51 17.89
CA GLU A 146 -9.59 -4.33 17.69
C GLU A 146 -9.25 -5.81 17.52
N LYS A 147 -8.19 -6.09 16.76
CA LYS A 147 -7.68 -7.45 16.55
C LYS A 147 -7.20 -8.07 17.85
N ASP A 148 -6.56 -7.30 18.74
CA ASP A 148 -6.12 -7.77 20.05
C ASP A 148 -7.29 -8.17 20.96
N ILE A 149 -8.43 -7.47 20.84
CA ILE A 149 -9.64 -7.75 21.63
C ILE A 149 -10.44 -8.93 21.04
N THR A 150 -10.63 -8.93 19.73
CA THR A 150 -11.52 -9.90 19.05
C THR A 150 -10.80 -11.18 18.64
N GLY A 151 -9.46 -11.17 18.58
CA GLY A 151 -8.64 -12.24 18.01
C GLY A 151 -8.79 -12.39 16.50
N GLN A 152 -9.57 -11.53 15.83
CA GLN A 152 -9.86 -11.66 14.41
C GLN A 152 -8.85 -10.87 13.57
N LYS A 153 -8.33 -11.52 12.51
CA LYS A 153 -7.41 -10.87 11.56
C LYS A 153 -8.09 -9.81 10.70
N ARG A 154 -9.42 -9.78 10.65
CA ARG A 154 -10.22 -8.85 9.85
C ARG A 154 -11.07 -7.96 10.77
N PRO A 155 -11.28 -6.68 10.41
CA PRO A 155 -12.22 -5.82 11.13
C PRO A 155 -13.62 -6.44 11.21
N VAL A 156 -14.25 -6.34 12.38
CA VAL A 156 -15.60 -6.84 12.61
C VAL A 156 -16.62 -5.87 12.01
N GLN A 157 -17.66 -6.40 11.40
CA GLN A 157 -18.72 -5.59 10.81
C GLN A 157 -19.46 -4.77 11.87
N GLY A 158 -19.34 -3.43 11.76
CA GLY A 158 -19.88 -2.50 12.75
C GLY A 158 -19.10 -2.47 14.06
N GLY A 159 -17.88 -3.01 14.08
CA GLY A 159 -16.91 -2.83 15.14
C GLY A 159 -16.27 -1.45 15.13
N PRO A 160 -15.34 -1.19 16.07
CA PRO A 160 -14.73 0.13 16.24
C PRO A 160 -13.94 0.59 15.01
N THR A 161 -13.24 -0.31 14.30
CA THR A 161 -12.52 0.00 13.06
C THR A 161 -13.48 0.38 11.95
N ALA A 162 -14.58 -0.36 11.78
CA ALA A 162 -15.59 -0.02 10.78
C ALA A 162 -16.19 1.36 11.04
N LYS A 163 -16.37 1.73 12.31
CA LYS A 163 -16.82 3.07 12.72
C LYS A 163 -15.76 4.15 12.52
N ALA A 164 -14.50 3.86 12.83
CA ALA A 164 -13.40 4.78 12.56
C ALA A 164 -13.24 5.06 11.04
N GLN A 165 -13.43 4.03 10.21
CA GLN A 165 -13.38 4.15 8.75
C GLN A 165 -14.50 5.03 8.17
N GLN A 166 -15.66 5.14 8.84
CA GLN A 166 -16.73 6.06 8.41
C GLN A 166 -16.29 7.53 8.50
N HIS A 167 -15.34 7.83 9.38
CA HIS A 167 -14.78 9.16 9.60
C HIS A 167 -13.34 9.26 9.07
N ALA A 168 -12.95 8.41 8.12
CA ALA A 168 -11.59 8.41 7.60
C ALA A 168 -11.21 9.77 6.98
N ASN A 169 -10.01 10.24 7.30
CA ASN A 169 -9.45 11.56 6.94
C ASN A 169 -10.16 12.78 7.59
N GLU A 170 -11.15 12.55 8.45
CA GLU A 170 -11.78 13.61 9.24
C GLU A 170 -10.99 13.87 10.53
N PRO A 171 -11.04 15.08 11.09
CA PRO A 171 -10.54 15.35 12.45
C PRO A 171 -11.19 14.42 13.48
N ILE A 172 -10.45 14.05 14.52
CA ILE A 172 -10.95 13.25 15.64
C ILE A 172 -11.89 14.14 16.47
N THR A 173 -13.17 14.08 16.14
CA THR A 173 -14.26 14.78 16.84
C THR A 173 -14.83 13.92 17.96
N SER A 174 -15.61 14.54 18.85
CA SER A 174 -16.38 13.82 19.88
C SER A 174 -17.38 12.82 19.28
N GLU A 175 -17.94 13.12 18.11
CA GLU A 175 -18.84 12.23 17.38
C GLU A 175 -18.11 10.98 16.89
N ALA A 176 -16.95 11.14 16.26
CA ALA A 176 -16.12 10.01 15.83
C ALA A 176 -15.72 9.12 17.02
N LEU A 177 -15.30 9.72 18.14
CA LEU A 177 -14.97 8.96 19.36
C LEU A 177 -16.18 8.22 19.92
N HIS A 178 -17.37 8.82 19.90
CA HIS A 178 -18.61 8.19 20.35
C HIS A 178 -18.98 7.00 19.48
N ASP A 179 -18.88 7.14 18.16
CA ASP A 179 -19.19 6.07 17.23
C ASP A 179 -18.19 4.92 17.29
N ILE A 180 -16.90 5.22 17.42
CA ILE A 180 -15.87 4.22 17.70
C ILE A 180 -16.17 3.50 19.03
N THR A 181 -16.55 4.23 20.07
CA THR A 181 -16.92 3.65 21.38
C THR A 181 -18.12 2.72 21.26
N LYS A 182 -19.15 3.08 20.48
CA LYS A 182 -20.30 2.21 20.23
C LYS A 182 -19.88 0.92 19.52
N GLY A 183 -19.01 1.04 18.52
CA GLY A 183 -18.44 -0.10 17.82
C GLY A 183 -17.69 -1.03 18.77
N GLU A 184 -16.85 -0.46 19.64
CA GLU A 184 -16.13 -1.20 20.68
C GLU A 184 -17.09 -1.93 21.63
N LYS A 185 -18.06 -1.22 22.20
CA LYS A 185 -19.07 -1.83 23.09
C LYS A 185 -19.84 -2.97 22.43
N LYS A 186 -20.08 -2.89 21.12
CA LYS A 186 -20.77 -3.94 20.37
C LYS A 186 -19.96 -5.24 20.32
N ILE A 187 -18.64 -5.15 20.23
CA ILE A 187 -17.75 -6.33 20.14
C ILE A 187 -17.34 -6.87 21.52
N THR A 188 -17.31 -6.03 22.55
CA THR A 188 -16.86 -6.39 23.91
C THR A 188 -17.99 -6.67 24.89
N GLY A 189 -19.25 -6.68 24.44
CA GLY A 189 -20.40 -6.93 25.30
C GLY A 189 -20.80 -5.74 26.19
N GLY A 190 -20.39 -4.52 25.83
CA GLY A 190 -20.80 -3.28 26.49
C GLY A 190 -19.71 -2.57 27.30
N GLU A 191 -18.55 -3.20 27.47
CA GLU A 191 -17.45 -2.69 28.29
C GLU A 191 -16.41 -1.94 27.46
N ARG A 192 -15.87 -0.83 27.97
CA ARG A 192 -14.72 -0.16 27.36
C ARG A 192 -13.45 -0.83 27.87
N ILE A 193 -12.59 -1.23 26.95
CA ILE A 193 -11.35 -1.91 27.27
C ILE A 193 -10.23 -0.89 27.41
N LYS A 194 -9.44 -1.01 28.49
CA LYS A 194 -8.25 -0.18 28.68
C LYS A 194 -7.24 -0.47 27.57
N GLY A 195 -6.84 0.55 26.83
CA GLY A 195 -5.94 0.38 25.68
C GLY A 195 -6.65 -0.10 24.42
N GLY A 196 -7.97 -0.22 24.45
CA GLY A 196 -8.78 -0.61 23.31
C GLY A 196 -8.84 0.46 22.19
N PRO A 197 -9.58 0.17 21.12
CA PRO A 197 -9.71 1.02 19.94
C PRO A 197 -10.06 2.48 20.25
N THR A 198 -10.98 2.72 21.19
CA THR A 198 -11.32 4.09 21.60
C THR A 198 -10.15 4.77 22.32
N SER A 199 -9.43 4.05 23.18
CA SER A 199 -8.26 4.61 23.87
C SER A 199 -7.18 5.01 22.88
N GLN A 200 -6.97 4.25 21.80
CA GLN A 200 -6.03 4.61 20.74
C GLN A 200 -6.44 5.91 20.02
N ALA A 201 -7.71 6.04 19.63
CA ALA A 201 -8.22 7.26 19.00
C ALA A 201 -8.09 8.49 19.93
N GLN A 202 -8.36 8.32 21.23
CA GLN A 202 -8.18 9.39 22.22
C GLN A 202 -6.70 9.73 22.45
N SER A 203 -5.82 8.72 22.46
CA SER A 203 -4.38 8.92 22.60
C SER A 203 -3.86 9.76 21.44
N GLU A 204 -4.27 9.47 20.22
CA GLU A 204 -3.88 10.22 19.03
C GLU A 204 -4.33 11.68 19.10
N LEU A 205 -5.59 11.92 19.49
CA LEU A 205 -6.10 13.29 19.71
C LEU A 205 -5.29 14.03 20.79
N GLY A 206 -4.91 13.35 21.87
CA GLY A 206 -4.10 13.91 22.95
C GLY A 206 -2.69 14.30 22.47
N LYS A 207 -2.05 13.42 21.71
CA LYS A 207 -0.71 13.67 21.14
C LYS A 207 -0.72 14.80 20.10
N SER A 208 -1.83 14.99 19.40
CA SER A 208 -2.00 16.09 18.42
C SER A 208 -2.15 17.47 19.08
N ARG A 209 -2.43 17.49 20.40
CA ARG A 209 -2.60 18.72 21.19
C ARG A 209 -1.42 19.00 22.13
N SER A 210 -0.45 18.08 22.20
CA SER A 210 0.74 18.16 23.07
C SER A 210 1.92 18.72 22.28
#